data_AF-A0A7C3HKL0-F1
#
_entry.id   AF-A0A7C3HKL0-F1
#
_cell.length_a   1.000
_cell.length_b   1.000
_cell.length_c   1.000
_cell.angle_alpha   90.00
_cell.angle_beta   90.00
_cell.angle_gamma   90.00
#
_symmetry.space_group_name_H-M   'P 1'
#
loop_
_entity.id
_entity.type
_entity.pdbx_description
1 polymer ?
#
loop_
_entity_poly.entity_id
_entity_poly.type
_entity_poly.pdbx_seq_one_letter_code
_entity_poly.pdbx_strand_id
1 'polypeptide(L)'
;TRQEYMDLINYCGGTSFAGYKLKECGANHWKTFDMQVVNQTGFSAIPGGNGDFATHNLNAWYWTSTEYDAQHAYAIHFIDNTGVAEMVVLPKTAKASVRHVHIPVLTVQQMLNNGITPFAIYQMGFPVDSLWGKTYQDGYIFMFSELFGNGMVATNQSIFATIWGCEGTINTLPSTGYGLQNSEVISQYCGSYMNAAHYSLDLNQNGYDNWYLPSLDELSLLYIRQNQYSFGDYEVTKFWSSTSPFSFNPNAYLNGIAVDFSDGSVDTLTRGVGLKFIAVHNF
;
A
#
# COMPACT_ATOMS: atom_id res chain seq x y z
N THR A 1 -26.28 -2.75 10.27
CA THR A 1 -26.47 -4.20 10.11
C THR A 1 -25.30 -4.93 10.75
N ARG A 2 -25.36 -6.26 10.93
CA ARG A 2 -24.22 -7.07 11.38
C ARG A 2 -23.01 -6.92 10.44
N GLN A 3 -23.25 -6.92 9.13
CA GLN A 3 -22.17 -6.82 8.15
C GLN A 3 -21.43 -5.48 8.27
N GLU A 4 -22.16 -4.36 8.37
CA GLU A 4 -21.58 -3.02 8.56
C GLU A 4 -20.68 -2.93 9.80
N TYR A 5 -21.08 -3.55 10.92
CA TYR A 5 -20.24 -3.60 12.12
C TYR A 5 -19.03 -4.53 11.97
N MET A 6 -19.18 -5.66 11.26
CA MET A 6 -18.04 -6.55 10.96
C MET A 6 -17.02 -5.85 10.06
N ASP A 7 -17.48 -5.11 9.05
CA ASP A 7 -16.61 -4.33 8.16
C ASP A 7 -15.88 -3.26 8.98
N LEU A 8 -16.57 -2.59 9.92
CA LEU A 8 -15.98 -1.61 10.82
C LEU A 8 -14.94 -2.23 11.79
N ILE A 9 -15.21 -3.43 12.32
CA ILE A 9 -14.27 -4.18 13.18
C ILE A 9 -13.02 -4.58 12.39
N ASN A 10 -13.20 -5.16 11.20
CA ASN A 10 -12.11 -5.56 10.33
C ASN A 10 -11.27 -4.36 9.93
N TYR A 11 -11.93 -3.25 9.57
CA TYR A 11 -11.30 -1.96 9.30
C TYR A 11 -10.40 -1.49 10.46
N CYS A 12 -10.83 -1.73 11.71
CA CYS A 12 -10.07 -1.32 12.88
C CYS A 12 -8.95 -2.30 13.28
N GLY A 13 -8.67 -3.34 12.48
CA GLY A 13 -7.61 -4.32 12.75
C GLY A 13 -8.13 -5.63 13.36
N GLY A 14 -9.43 -5.91 13.24
CA GLY A 14 -10.06 -7.12 13.77
C GLY A 14 -10.47 -7.00 15.24
N THR A 15 -11.15 -8.03 15.73
CA THR A 15 -11.87 -8.00 17.02
C THR A 15 -10.98 -7.68 18.21
N SER A 16 -9.69 -8.04 18.19
CA SER A 16 -8.77 -7.83 19.31
C SER A 16 -8.23 -6.40 19.45
N PHE A 17 -8.34 -5.60 18.39
CA PHE A 17 -7.78 -4.24 18.34
C PHE A 17 -8.84 -3.17 18.08
N ALA A 18 -9.98 -3.56 17.51
CA ALA A 18 -11.00 -2.62 17.06
C ALA A 18 -11.55 -1.72 18.17
N GLY A 19 -11.65 -2.23 19.40
CA GLY A 19 -12.07 -1.46 20.56
C GLY A 19 -11.20 -0.24 20.85
N TYR A 20 -9.88 -0.30 20.59
CA TYR A 20 -8.99 0.86 20.76
C TYR A 20 -9.32 2.01 19.80
N LYS A 21 -9.82 1.68 18.60
CA LYS A 21 -10.13 2.67 17.56
C LYS A 21 -11.59 3.12 17.57
N LEU A 22 -12.47 2.40 18.24
CA LEU A 22 -13.92 2.63 18.24
C LEU A 22 -14.47 3.21 19.55
N LYS A 23 -13.82 2.96 20.71
CA LYS A 23 -14.26 3.49 22.00
C LYS A 23 -14.05 5.00 22.11
N GLU A 24 -14.87 5.66 22.94
CA GLU A 24 -14.65 7.04 23.36
C GLU A 24 -13.25 7.19 23.97
N CYS A 25 -12.49 8.19 23.50
CA CYS A 25 -11.19 8.54 24.05
C CYS A 25 -11.33 9.32 25.36
N GLY A 26 -10.45 9.03 26.32
CA GLY A 26 -10.48 9.65 27.65
C GLY A 26 -11.11 8.75 28.71
N ALA A 27 -11.35 9.34 29.89
CA ALA A 27 -11.82 8.64 31.09
C ALA A 27 -13.20 9.13 31.56
N ASN A 28 -14.00 9.71 30.66
CA ASN A 28 -15.27 10.32 31.05
C ASN A 28 -16.29 9.26 31.46
N HIS A 29 -16.44 8.21 30.65
CA HIS A 29 -17.46 7.18 30.86
C HIS A 29 -16.88 5.78 31.07
N TRP A 30 -15.77 5.46 30.42
CA TRP A 30 -15.04 4.20 30.67
C TRP A 30 -14.38 4.23 32.03
N LYS A 31 -14.42 3.10 32.74
CA LYS A 31 -13.83 2.97 34.07
C LYS A 31 -12.31 3.19 34.04
N THR A 32 -11.65 2.65 33.01
CA THR A 32 -10.20 2.70 32.88
C THR A 32 -9.79 3.67 31.78
N PHE A 33 -8.84 4.55 32.08
CA PHE A 33 -8.15 5.34 31.06
C PHE A 33 -7.10 4.47 30.36
N ASP A 34 -7.22 4.33 29.05
CA ASP A 34 -6.25 3.61 28.22
C ASP A 34 -5.73 4.53 27.11
N MET A 35 -4.43 4.81 27.14
CA MET A 35 -3.76 5.70 26.20
C MET A 35 -3.76 5.18 24.76
N GLN A 36 -4.07 3.90 24.54
CA GLN A 36 -4.21 3.32 23.21
C GLN A 36 -5.56 3.64 22.58
N VAL A 37 -6.57 4.07 23.37
CA VAL A 37 -7.90 4.41 22.86
C VAL A 37 -7.84 5.79 22.21
N VAL A 38 -7.95 5.84 20.89
CA VAL A 38 -7.75 7.05 20.07
C VAL A 38 -8.98 7.46 19.27
N ASN A 39 -10.02 6.62 19.22
CA ASN A 39 -11.28 6.88 18.52
C ASN A 39 -11.11 7.39 17.06
N GLN A 40 -10.36 6.65 16.25
CA GLN A 40 -9.99 7.04 14.88
C GLN A 40 -11.17 7.05 13.90
N THR A 41 -12.33 6.52 14.27
CA THR A 41 -13.49 6.41 13.37
C THR A 41 -14.57 7.46 13.62
N GLY A 42 -14.53 8.15 14.77
CA GLY A 42 -15.61 9.03 15.21
C GLY A 42 -16.85 8.28 15.73
N PHE A 43 -16.82 6.94 15.83
CA PHE A 43 -17.93 6.16 16.39
C PHE A 43 -18.15 6.46 17.89
N SER A 44 -17.07 6.67 18.65
CA SER A 44 -17.08 7.02 20.07
C SER A 44 -17.95 6.09 20.93
N ALA A 45 -17.67 4.78 20.98
CA ALA A 45 -18.44 3.85 21.82
C ALA A 45 -18.37 4.28 23.30
N ILE A 46 -19.52 4.63 23.87
CA ILE A 46 -19.73 5.01 25.26
C ILE A 46 -20.28 3.78 26.01
N PRO A 47 -19.77 3.44 27.20
CA PRO A 47 -20.31 2.36 28.00
C PRO A 47 -21.63 2.75 28.64
N GLY A 48 -22.53 1.79 28.73
CA GLY A 48 -23.85 1.96 29.36
C GLY A 48 -24.36 0.67 29.99
N GLY A 49 -23.57 -0.40 29.94
CA GLY A 49 -24.00 -1.72 30.36
C GLY A 49 -25.12 -2.28 29.47
N ASN A 50 -25.73 -3.37 29.91
CA ASN A 50 -26.92 -3.97 29.29
C ASN A 50 -28.17 -3.64 30.13
N GLY A 51 -28.25 -2.38 30.57
CA GLY A 51 -29.28 -1.91 31.50
C GLY A 51 -29.11 -2.36 32.96
N ASP A 52 -27.93 -2.87 33.32
CA ASP A 52 -27.50 -3.12 34.70
C ASP A 52 -26.46 -2.07 35.12
N PHE A 53 -26.69 -1.44 36.27
CA PHE A 53 -25.80 -0.43 36.84
C PHE A 53 -24.41 -0.99 37.15
N ALA A 54 -24.28 -2.28 37.47
CA ALA A 54 -22.97 -2.88 37.80
C ALA A 54 -21.97 -2.88 36.63
N THR A 55 -22.45 -2.82 35.38
CA THR A 55 -21.61 -2.91 34.17
C THR A 55 -21.56 -1.61 33.37
N HIS A 56 -22.16 -0.54 33.89
CA HIS A 56 -22.42 0.70 33.15
C HIS A 56 -21.18 1.42 32.61
N ASN A 57 -20.03 1.26 33.27
CA ASN A 57 -18.73 1.82 32.87
C ASN A 57 -17.72 0.75 32.40
N LEU A 58 -18.14 -0.52 32.37
CA LEU A 58 -17.30 -1.67 32.00
C LEU A 58 -17.58 -2.19 30.60
N ASN A 59 -18.82 -2.03 30.13
CA ASN A 59 -19.27 -2.63 28.88
C ASN A 59 -20.15 -1.67 28.09
N ALA A 60 -20.03 -1.75 26.76
CA ALA A 60 -20.95 -1.11 25.84
C ALA A 60 -21.52 -2.15 24.87
N TRP A 61 -22.85 -2.24 24.80
CA TRP A 61 -23.53 -3.04 23.79
C TRP A 61 -24.34 -2.15 22.88
N TYR A 62 -24.21 -2.35 21.57
CA TYR A 62 -25.00 -1.64 20.57
C TYR A 62 -25.71 -2.63 19.66
N TRP A 63 -27.04 -2.50 19.56
CA TRP A 63 -27.83 -3.32 18.67
C TRP A 63 -27.45 -3.09 17.20
N THR A 64 -27.52 -4.17 16.42
CA THR A 64 -27.58 -4.08 14.96
C THR A 64 -29.00 -4.28 14.48
N SER A 65 -29.29 -3.88 13.24
CA SER A 65 -30.56 -4.18 12.57
C SER A 65 -30.70 -5.62 12.06
N THR A 66 -29.70 -6.48 12.31
CA THR A 66 -29.69 -7.86 11.81
C THR A 66 -30.20 -8.83 12.87
N GLU A 67 -31.26 -9.54 12.54
CA GLU A 67 -31.83 -10.63 13.32
C GLU A 67 -30.91 -11.87 13.29
N TYR A 68 -30.83 -12.60 14.40
CA TYR A 68 -30.18 -13.90 14.46
C TYR A 68 -31.21 -15.02 14.29
N ASP A 69 -32.27 -14.97 15.11
CA ASP A 69 -33.42 -15.87 15.07
C ASP A 69 -34.67 -15.19 15.66
N ALA A 70 -35.74 -15.96 15.86
CA ALA A 70 -37.01 -15.45 16.40
C ALA A 70 -36.87 -14.74 17.77
N GLN A 71 -35.91 -15.12 18.61
CA GLN A 71 -35.73 -14.64 19.98
C GLN A 71 -34.48 -13.76 20.18
N HIS A 72 -33.52 -13.77 19.25
CA HIS A 72 -32.23 -13.11 19.39
C HIS A 72 -31.90 -12.19 18.22
N ALA A 73 -31.04 -11.20 18.49
CA ALA A 73 -30.48 -10.31 17.48
C ALA A 73 -28.98 -10.11 17.70
N TYR A 74 -28.28 -9.66 16.66
CA TYR A 74 -26.87 -9.33 16.75
C TYR A 74 -26.65 -7.96 17.40
N ALA A 75 -25.63 -7.86 18.25
CA ALA A 75 -25.12 -6.62 18.82
C ALA A 75 -23.59 -6.60 18.74
N ILE A 76 -22.99 -5.41 18.72
CA ILE A 76 -21.55 -5.26 18.95
C ILE A 76 -21.31 -5.02 20.44
N HIS A 77 -20.25 -5.62 20.98
CA HIS A 77 -19.85 -5.51 22.38
C HIS A 77 -18.42 -4.97 22.50
N PHE A 78 -18.25 -4.00 23.38
CA PHE A 78 -16.96 -3.41 23.76
C PHE A 78 -16.70 -3.62 25.26
N ILE A 79 -15.44 -3.89 25.62
CA ILE A 79 -15.03 -4.19 26.99
C ILE A 79 -13.99 -3.16 27.47
N ASP A 80 -14.15 -2.70 28.72
CA ASP A 80 -13.20 -1.81 29.39
C ASP A 80 -11.80 -2.40 29.47
N ASN A 81 -10.77 -1.53 29.38
CA ASN A 81 -9.35 -1.92 29.45
C ASN A 81 -8.92 -3.03 28.45
N THR A 82 -9.60 -3.15 27.30
CA THR A 82 -9.19 -4.06 26.21
C THR A 82 -9.35 -3.39 24.85
N GLY A 83 -8.69 -3.94 23.84
CA GLY A 83 -8.92 -3.60 22.43
C GLY A 83 -10.11 -4.31 21.81
N VAL A 84 -10.95 -4.99 22.61
CA VAL A 84 -11.97 -5.89 22.07
C VAL A 84 -13.18 -5.10 21.55
N ALA A 85 -13.56 -5.40 20.31
CA ALA A 85 -14.88 -5.13 19.76
C ALA A 85 -15.36 -6.36 19.01
N GLU A 86 -16.42 -6.99 19.50
CA GLU A 86 -16.87 -8.28 18.98
C GLU A 86 -18.37 -8.31 18.69
N MET A 87 -18.76 -9.14 17.72
CA MET A 87 -20.16 -9.40 17.44
C MET A 87 -20.69 -10.48 18.37
N VAL A 88 -21.72 -10.13 19.15
CA VAL A 88 -22.41 -11.01 20.08
C VAL A 88 -23.86 -11.21 19.65
N VAL A 89 -24.47 -12.28 20.14
CA VAL A 89 -25.90 -12.55 20.00
C VAL A 89 -26.54 -12.34 21.36
N LEU A 90 -27.57 -11.50 21.41
CA LEU A 90 -28.29 -11.18 22.64
C LEU A 90 -29.78 -11.46 22.47
N PRO A 91 -30.51 -11.83 23.54
CA PRO A 91 -31.97 -11.90 23.51
C PRO A 91 -32.54 -10.55 23.12
N LYS A 92 -33.59 -10.52 22.28
CA LYS A 92 -34.24 -9.26 21.85
C LYS A 92 -34.81 -8.44 23.03
N THR A 93 -34.92 -9.05 24.22
CA THR A 93 -35.31 -8.40 25.48
C THR A 93 -34.15 -7.71 26.21
N ALA A 94 -32.91 -7.85 25.76
CA ALA A 94 -31.75 -7.17 26.31
C ALA A 94 -31.82 -5.65 26.07
N LYS A 95 -31.20 -4.88 26.96
CA LYS A 95 -31.22 -3.41 26.97
C LYS A 95 -29.94 -2.82 26.37
N ALA A 96 -29.49 -3.36 25.24
CA ALA A 96 -28.38 -2.76 24.50
C ALA A 96 -28.80 -1.42 23.88
N SER A 97 -27.83 -0.52 23.73
CA SER A 97 -28.05 0.81 23.17
C SER A 97 -28.26 0.77 21.65
N VAL A 98 -28.83 1.83 21.08
CA VAL A 98 -28.92 2.00 19.63
C VAL A 98 -28.10 3.22 19.24
N ARG A 99 -27.29 3.10 18.20
CA ARG A 99 -26.48 4.20 17.66
C ARG A 99 -26.44 4.11 16.14
N HIS A 100 -26.47 5.27 15.48
CA HIS A 100 -26.19 5.34 14.06
C HIS A 100 -24.72 4.97 13.81
N VAL A 101 -24.51 4.00 12.92
CA VAL A 101 -23.19 3.66 12.42
C VAL A 101 -22.93 4.56 11.22
N HIS A 102 -21.96 5.45 11.35
CA HIS A 102 -21.34 6.07 10.20
C HIS A 102 -20.02 5.34 9.97
N ILE A 103 -19.95 4.52 8.93
CA ILE A 103 -18.67 3.97 8.49
C ILE A 103 -17.96 5.12 7.78
N PRO A 104 -16.83 5.65 8.29
CA PRO A 104 -16.03 6.55 7.48
C PRO A 104 -15.62 5.76 6.23
N VAL A 105 -16.11 6.17 5.07
CA VAL A 105 -15.70 5.58 3.79
C VAL A 105 -14.25 5.97 3.61
N LEU A 106 -13.36 5.04 3.96
CA LEU A 106 -11.94 5.25 3.77
C LEU A 106 -11.63 5.33 2.29
N THR A 107 -10.80 6.31 1.95
CA THR A 107 -10.09 6.27 0.68
C THR A 107 -9.11 5.10 0.68
N VAL A 108 -8.78 4.58 -0.51
CA VAL A 108 -7.75 3.54 -0.67
C VAL A 108 -6.43 3.94 0.00
N GLN A 109 -6.03 5.21 -0.07
CA GLN A 109 -4.81 5.68 0.59
C GLN A 109 -4.86 5.51 2.11
N GLN A 110 -5.99 5.85 2.74
CA GLN A 110 -6.15 5.67 4.18
C GLN A 110 -6.14 4.19 4.58
N MET A 111 -6.68 3.30 3.73
CA MET A 111 -6.61 1.86 3.97
C MET A 111 -5.15 1.35 3.96
N LEU A 112 -4.37 1.77 2.95
CA LEU A 112 -2.95 1.44 2.84
C LEU A 112 -2.14 1.99 4.03
N ASN A 113 -2.39 3.25 4.42
CA ASN A 113 -1.73 3.87 5.58
C ASN A 113 -2.06 3.15 6.90
N ASN A 114 -3.22 2.50 6.98
CA ASN A 114 -3.64 1.70 8.14
C ASN A 114 -3.15 0.25 8.09
N GLY A 115 -2.29 -0.10 7.12
CA GLY A 115 -1.67 -1.43 7.01
C GLY A 115 -2.52 -2.46 6.26
N ILE A 116 -3.64 -2.08 5.65
CA ILE A 116 -4.37 -2.98 4.75
C ILE A 116 -3.56 -3.14 3.46
N THR A 117 -3.32 -4.38 3.03
CA THR A 117 -2.52 -4.66 1.83
C THR A 117 -3.32 -4.36 0.55
N PRO A 118 -2.65 -4.05 -0.58
CA PRO A 118 -3.32 -3.90 -1.87
C PRO A 118 -4.22 -5.09 -2.24
N PHE A 119 -3.78 -6.32 -1.93
CA PHE A 119 -4.59 -7.51 -2.19
C PHE A 119 -5.83 -7.61 -1.32
N ALA A 120 -5.74 -7.24 -0.04
CA ALA A 120 -6.91 -7.19 0.82
C ALA A 120 -7.92 -6.13 0.34
N ILE A 121 -7.44 -4.97 -0.13
CA ILE A 121 -8.30 -3.93 -0.73
C ILE A 121 -9.01 -4.46 -1.99
N TYR A 122 -8.28 -5.11 -2.89
CA TYR A 122 -8.87 -5.74 -4.09
C TYR A 122 -9.90 -6.81 -3.72
N GLN A 123 -9.61 -7.68 -2.74
CA GLN A 123 -10.53 -8.72 -2.27
C GLN A 123 -11.80 -8.17 -1.61
N MET A 124 -11.76 -6.93 -1.09
CA MET A 124 -12.95 -6.22 -0.61
C MET A 124 -13.86 -5.71 -1.75
N GLY A 125 -13.46 -5.90 -3.01
CA GLY A 125 -14.23 -5.51 -4.20
C GLY A 125 -13.90 -4.12 -4.74
N PHE A 126 -12.83 -3.49 -4.25
CA PHE A 126 -12.33 -2.26 -4.87
C PHE A 126 -11.73 -2.57 -6.24
N PRO A 127 -11.99 -1.72 -7.25
CA PRO A 127 -11.44 -1.93 -8.57
C PRO A 127 -9.91 -1.76 -8.52
N VAL A 128 -9.18 -2.57 -9.28
CA VAL A 128 -7.71 -2.56 -9.30
C VAL A 128 -7.13 -1.18 -9.63
N ASP A 129 -7.84 -0.39 -10.44
CA ASP A 129 -7.41 0.95 -10.82
C ASP A 129 -7.42 1.99 -9.71
N SER A 130 -8.14 1.71 -8.62
CA SER A 130 -8.12 2.54 -7.42
C SER A 130 -6.78 2.52 -6.67
N LEU A 131 -5.91 1.54 -6.98
CA LEU A 131 -4.57 1.37 -6.41
C LEU A 131 -3.51 2.24 -7.10
N TRP A 132 -3.70 2.60 -8.37
CA TRP A 132 -2.66 3.28 -9.13
C TRP A 132 -2.31 4.64 -8.54
N GLY A 133 -1.01 4.91 -8.42
CA GLY A 133 -0.49 6.14 -7.84
C GLY A 133 -0.73 6.28 -6.33
N LYS A 134 -1.24 5.26 -5.64
CA LYS A 134 -1.30 5.24 -4.18
C LYS A 134 0.06 4.92 -3.59
N THR A 135 0.38 5.57 -2.48
CA THR A 135 1.63 5.34 -1.76
C THR A 135 1.52 4.04 -0.96
N TYR A 136 2.46 3.13 -1.20
CA TYR A 136 2.61 1.86 -0.50
C TYR A 136 4.09 1.48 -0.47
N GLN A 137 4.59 1.04 0.68
CA GLN A 137 6.02 0.71 0.86
C GLN A 137 6.96 1.82 0.35
N ASP A 138 6.61 3.07 0.64
CA ASP A 138 7.37 4.27 0.27
C ASP A 138 7.53 4.55 -1.24
N GLY A 139 6.73 3.88 -2.08
CA GLY A 139 6.63 4.16 -3.50
C GLY A 139 5.19 4.26 -4.00
N TYR A 140 5.01 4.60 -5.27
CA TYR A 140 3.71 4.61 -5.95
C TYR A 140 3.41 3.28 -6.63
N ILE A 141 2.27 2.68 -6.30
CA ILE A 141 1.81 1.47 -6.97
C ILE A 141 1.53 1.78 -8.45
N PHE A 142 2.20 1.05 -9.35
CA PHE A 142 1.95 1.14 -10.80
C PHE A 142 1.66 -0.23 -11.43
N MET A 143 1.94 -1.33 -10.71
CA MET A 143 1.61 -2.69 -11.14
C MET A 143 1.03 -3.50 -9.97
N PHE A 144 0.04 -4.35 -10.28
CA PHE A 144 -0.59 -5.23 -9.31
C PHE A 144 -1.10 -6.48 -10.02
N SER A 145 -0.86 -7.64 -9.43
CA SER A 145 -1.37 -8.94 -9.87
C SER A 145 -2.59 -9.33 -9.06
N GLU A 146 -3.74 -9.36 -9.72
CA GLU A 146 -5.01 -9.78 -9.12
C GLU A 146 -5.01 -11.27 -8.70
N LEU A 147 -4.12 -12.08 -9.28
CA LEU A 147 -4.00 -13.51 -9.02
C LEU A 147 -3.14 -13.83 -7.79
N PHE A 148 -2.03 -13.11 -7.63
CA PHE A 148 -1.02 -13.42 -6.61
C PHE A 148 -0.96 -12.40 -5.49
N GLY A 149 -1.62 -11.24 -5.64
CA GLY A 149 -1.62 -10.16 -4.65
C GLY A 149 -0.31 -9.38 -4.54
N ASN A 150 0.66 -9.69 -5.41
CA ASN A 150 1.94 -8.99 -5.49
C ASN A 150 1.88 -7.83 -6.51
N GLY A 151 2.83 -6.92 -6.42
CA GLY A 151 2.89 -5.77 -7.33
C GLY A 151 4.25 -5.08 -7.31
N MET A 152 4.29 -3.90 -7.93
CA MET A 152 5.48 -3.04 -7.95
C MET A 152 5.12 -1.62 -7.55
N VAL A 153 6.03 -1.02 -6.80
CA VAL A 153 6.03 0.43 -6.54
C VAL A 153 7.26 1.09 -7.15
N ALA A 154 7.11 2.37 -7.52
CA ALA A 154 8.19 3.21 -8.03
C ALA A 154 8.50 4.33 -7.03
N THR A 155 9.75 4.81 -6.98
CA THR A 155 10.11 5.98 -6.16
C THR A 155 9.22 7.18 -6.49
N ASN A 156 8.92 8.02 -5.51
CA ASN A 156 7.96 9.12 -5.70
C ASN A 156 8.44 10.25 -6.64
N GLN A 157 9.74 10.31 -6.87
CA GLN A 157 10.43 11.26 -7.74
C GLN A 157 11.58 10.56 -8.47
N SER A 158 12.07 11.22 -9.51
CA SER A 158 13.35 10.83 -10.13
C SER A 158 14.53 11.10 -9.20
N ILE A 159 15.58 10.28 -9.28
CA ILE A 159 16.71 10.34 -8.36
C ILE A 159 17.73 11.41 -8.81
N PHE A 160 18.82 11.05 -9.48
CA PHE A 160 19.77 12.03 -10.04
C PHE A 160 20.41 11.48 -11.31
N ALA A 161 21.02 12.35 -12.09
CA ALA A 161 21.62 11.97 -13.36
C ALA A 161 22.90 11.15 -13.14
N THR A 162 22.96 9.99 -13.78
CA THR A 162 24.13 9.11 -13.76
C THR A 162 24.24 8.32 -15.06
N ILE A 163 25.35 7.63 -15.24
CA ILE A 163 25.61 6.77 -16.39
C ILE A 163 24.78 5.48 -16.30
N TRP A 164 24.52 4.86 -17.45
CA TRP A 164 23.79 3.59 -17.50
C TRP A 164 24.59 2.42 -16.95
N GLY A 165 25.86 2.34 -17.36
CA GLY A 165 26.78 1.25 -17.08
C GLY A 165 28.16 1.54 -17.67
N CYS A 166 28.98 0.52 -17.80
CA CYS A 166 30.37 0.58 -18.29
C CYS A 166 30.49 0.13 -19.75
N GLU A 167 31.65 0.18 -20.37
CA GLU A 167 31.86 -0.37 -21.71
C GLU A 167 31.82 -1.90 -21.70
N GLY A 168 31.09 -2.51 -22.63
CA GLY A 168 31.07 -3.96 -22.80
C GLY A 168 29.68 -4.57 -23.06
N THR A 169 29.66 -5.87 -23.36
CA THR A 169 28.42 -6.62 -23.60
C THR A 169 27.83 -7.08 -22.28
N ILE A 170 26.77 -6.40 -21.85
CA ILE A 170 25.95 -6.79 -20.70
C ILE A 170 24.63 -7.32 -21.25
N ASN A 171 24.31 -8.58 -20.95
CA ASN A 171 23.09 -9.21 -21.44
C ASN A 171 21.99 -9.07 -20.39
N THR A 172 20.99 -8.26 -20.69
CA THR A 172 19.80 -8.10 -19.85
C THR A 172 18.53 -8.31 -20.65
N LEU A 173 17.40 -8.49 -19.97
CA LEU A 173 16.12 -8.83 -20.59
C LEU A 173 15.11 -7.67 -20.45
N PRO A 174 14.33 -7.35 -21.51
CA PRO A 174 13.41 -6.21 -21.49
C PRO A 174 12.17 -6.43 -20.62
N SER A 175 11.82 -7.70 -20.38
CA SER A 175 10.50 -8.07 -19.89
C SER A 175 10.24 -7.72 -18.42
N THR A 176 8.96 -7.53 -18.08
CA THR A 176 8.53 -7.33 -16.70
C THR A 176 9.00 -8.47 -15.79
N GLY A 177 9.49 -8.12 -14.60
CA GLY A 177 10.06 -9.04 -13.62
C GLY A 177 11.59 -9.23 -13.74
N TYR A 178 12.22 -8.71 -14.80
CA TYR A 178 13.68 -8.82 -14.99
C TYR A 178 14.47 -7.64 -14.43
N GLY A 179 13.83 -6.55 -13.98
CA GLY A 179 14.56 -5.35 -13.55
C GLY A 179 15.59 -5.59 -12.44
N LEU A 180 15.26 -6.43 -11.45
CA LEU A 180 16.18 -6.79 -10.37
C LEU A 180 17.38 -7.58 -10.90
N GLN A 181 17.12 -8.69 -11.61
CA GLN A 181 18.17 -9.53 -12.20
C GLN A 181 19.08 -8.70 -13.12
N ASN A 182 18.49 -7.83 -13.94
CA ASN A 182 19.24 -6.95 -14.82
C ASN A 182 20.13 -5.99 -14.03
N SER A 183 19.61 -5.39 -12.96
CA SER A 183 20.36 -4.45 -12.13
C SER A 183 21.56 -5.13 -11.47
N GLU A 184 21.38 -6.34 -10.94
CA GLU A 184 22.44 -7.15 -10.35
C GLU A 184 23.50 -7.51 -11.41
N VAL A 185 23.08 -7.91 -12.62
CA VAL A 185 23.98 -8.22 -13.73
C VAL A 185 24.81 -6.99 -14.14
N ILE A 186 24.19 -5.82 -14.23
CA ILE A 186 24.89 -4.56 -14.57
C ILE A 186 25.88 -4.18 -13.47
N SER A 187 25.45 -4.23 -12.21
CA SER A 187 26.28 -3.93 -11.03
C SER A 187 27.50 -4.86 -10.99
N GLN A 188 27.28 -6.17 -11.10
CA GLN A 188 28.35 -7.16 -11.06
C GLN A 188 29.34 -7.00 -12.22
N TYR A 189 28.85 -6.80 -13.45
CA TYR A 189 29.71 -6.66 -14.63
C TYR A 189 30.56 -5.39 -14.55
N CYS A 190 29.98 -4.29 -14.06
CA CYS A 190 30.66 -3.00 -13.98
C CYS A 190 31.45 -2.77 -12.69
N GLY A 191 31.47 -3.70 -11.73
CA GLY A 191 32.33 -3.60 -10.55
C GLY A 191 32.15 -2.28 -9.79
N SER A 192 33.20 -1.47 -9.60
CA SER A 192 33.11 -0.24 -8.80
C SER A 192 32.51 0.99 -9.53
N TYR A 193 32.02 0.85 -10.76
CA TYR A 193 31.39 1.98 -11.47
C TYR A 193 30.01 2.28 -10.89
N MET A 194 29.86 3.43 -10.24
CA MET A 194 28.57 3.92 -9.74
C MET A 194 27.68 4.35 -10.91
N ASN A 195 26.77 3.47 -11.30
CA ASN A 195 25.82 3.63 -12.39
C ASN A 195 24.37 3.55 -11.87
N ALA A 196 23.38 3.77 -12.73
CA ALA A 196 21.97 3.76 -12.33
C ALA A 196 21.55 2.47 -11.62
N ALA A 197 22.05 1.29 -12.04
CA ALA A 197 21.73 0.03 -11.39
C ALA A 197 22.37 -0.07 -9.99
N HIS A 198 23.63 0.34 -9.83
CA HIS A 198 24.27 0.40 -8.51
C HIS A 198 23.51 1.29 -7.55
N TYR A 199 23.20 2.52 -7.96
CA TYR A 199 22.50 3.46 -7.09
C TYR A 199 21.08 3.01 -6.74
N SER A 200 20.39 2.30 -7.64
CA SER A 200 19.11 1.70 -7.31
C SER A 200 19.24 0.58 -6.27
N LEU A 201 20.24 -0.30 -6.41
CA LEU A 201 20.47 -1.42 -5.48
C LEU A 201 20.95 -0.96 -4.09
N ASP A 202 21.69 0.15 -4.02
CA ASP A 202 22.15 0.73 -2.75
C ASP A 202 21.09 1.61 -2.06
N LEU A 203 19.94 1.86 -2.72
CA LEU A 203 18.91 2.76 -2.20
C LEU A 203 18.22 2.13 -0.99
N ASN A 204 18.25 2.87 0.13
CA ASN A 204 17.42 2.58 1.30
C ASN A 204 16.45 3.74 1.54
N GLN A 205 15.17 3.54 1.22
CA GLN A 205 14.12 4.54 1.40
C GLN A 205 13.19 4.09 2.52
N ASN A 206 13.21 4.80 3.66
CA ASN A 206 12.39 4.51 4.85
C ASN A 206 12.41 3.03 5.31
N GLY A 207 13.56 2.35 5.15
CA GLY A 207 13.74 0.95 5.55
C GLY A 207 13.49 -0.08 4.45
N TYR A 208 13.11 0.33 3.23
CA TYR A 208 13.06 -0.52 2.05
C TYR A 208 14.39 -0.45 1.30
N ASP A 209 15.11 -1.57 1.20
CA ASP A 209 16.46 -1.72 0.63
C ASP A 209 16.50 -2.68 -0.57
N ASN A 210 15.34 -3.03 -1.12
CA ASN A 210 15.17 -3.98 -2.23
C ASN A 210 14.86 -3.28 -3.57
N TRP A 211 15.28 -2.02 -3.71
CA TRP A 211 15.08 -1.20 -4.91
C TRP A 211 16.00 -1.65 -6.05
N TYR A 212 15.54 -1.49 -7.29
CA TYR A 212 16.31 -1.83 -8.48
C TYR A 212 15.94 -0.94 -9.67
N LEU A 213 16.79 -0.92 -10.69
CA LEU A 213 16.54 -0.20 -11.93
C LEU A 213 15.54 -1.00 -12.81
N PRO A 214 14.38 -0.44 -13.16
CA PRO A 214 13.33 -1.17 -13.87
C PRO A 214 13.79 -1.61 -15.26
N SER A 215 13.38 -2.81 -15.68
CA SER A 215 13.47 -3.26 -17.07
C SER A 215 12.71 -2.33 -18.02
N LEU A 216 12.92 -2.47 -19.32
CA LEU A 216 12.25 -1.64 -20.33
C LEU A 216 10.73 -1.72 -20.20
N ASP A 217 10.17 -2.92 -20.08
CA ASP A 217 8.72 -3.12 -19.97
C ASP A 217 8.17 -2.54 -18.65
N GLU A 218 8.90 -2.66 -17.54
CA GLU A 218 8.51 -2.05 -16.24
C GLU A 218 8.50 -0.53 -16.32
N LEU A 219 9.54 0.09 -16.90
CA LEU A 219 9.64 1.54 -17.02
C LEU A 219 8.59 2.11 -17.99
N SER A 220 8.33 1.37 -19.09
CA SER A 220 7.30 1.73 -20.07
C SER A 220 5.90 1.63 -19.46
N LEU A 221 5.66 0.60 -18.64
CA LEU A 221 4.41 0.48 -17.88
C LEU A 221 4.24 1.63 -16.88
N LEU A 222 5.32 2.02 -16.19
CA LEU A 222 5.29 3.16 -15.29
C LEU A 222 4.91 4.45 -16.03
N TYR A 223 5.50 4.72 -17.19
CA TYR A 223 5.13 5.86 -18.04
C TYR A 223 3.65 5.85 -18.40
N ILE A 224 3.11 4.71 -18.86
CA ILE A 224 1.68 4.59 -19.22
C ILE A 224 0.80 4.89 -18.00
N ARG A 225 1.13 4.31 -16.85
CA ARG A 225 0.35 4.47 -15.62
C ARG A 225 0.38 5.90 -15.11
N GLN A 226 1.56 6.53 -15.12
CA GLN A 226 1.72 7.90 -14.68
C GLN A 226 0.89 8.86 -15.55
N ASN A 227 0.90 8.71 -16.87
CA ASN A 227 0.09 9.55 -17.75
C ASN A 227 -1.41 9.34 -17.59
N GLN A 228 -1.83 8.12 -17.25
CA GLN A 228 -3.25 7.80 -17.09
C GLN A 228 -3.83 8.29 -15.76
N TYR A 229 -3.04 8.29 -14.68
CA TYR A 229 -3.52 8.55 -13.31
C TYR A 229 -2.86 9.76 -12.62
N SER A 230 -1.93 10.45 -13.29
CA SER A 230 -1.30 11.68 -12.83
C SER A 230 -0.67 11.56 -11.43
N PHE A 231 0.29 10.64 -11.27
CA PHE A 231 1.04 10.45 -10.02
C PHE A 231 2.55 10.55 -10.23
N GLY A 232 3.30 10.71 -9.15
CA GLY A 232 4.74 10.91 -9.23
C GLY A 232 5.10 12.34 -9.63
N ASP A 233 6.20 12.83 -9.09
CA ASP A 233 6.84 14.08 -9.53
C ASP A 233 8.07 13.73 -10.38
N TYR A 234 7.82 13.05 -11.50
CA TYR A 234 8.86 12.71 -12.46
C TYR A 234 9.06 13.86 -13.44
N GLU A 235 10.31 14.27 -13.62
CA GLU A 235 10.65 15.25 -14.63
C GLU A 235 10.33 14.74 -16.04
N VAL A 236 9.90 15.65 -16.91
CA VAL A 236 9.64 15.36 -18.32
C VAL A 236 10.99 15.25 -19.05
N THR A 237 11.62 14.07 -18.93
CA THR A 237 12.94 13.76 -19.48
C THR A 237 13.08 12.25 -19.74
N LYS A 238 14.28 11.84 -20.16
CA LYS A 238 14.62 10.45 -20.41
C LYS A 238 15.14 9.77 -19.14
N PHE A 239 14.67 8.57 -18.88
CA PHE A 239 15.14 7.74 -17.76
C PHE A 239 15.74 6.44 -18.23
N TRP A 240 16.82 6.03 -17.58
CA TRP A 240 17.44 4.73 -17.82
C TRP A 240 16.52 3.58 -17.40
N SER A 241 16.34 2.60 -18.30
CA SER A 241 15.88 1.25 -17.94
C SER A 241 17.09 0.38 -17.56
N SER A 242 16.94 -0.85 -17.07
CA SER A 242 18.02 -1.83 -16.90
C SER A 242 18.22 -2.73 -18.13
N THR A 243 17.64 -2.37 -19.27
CA THR A 243 17.70 -3.16 -20.50
C THR A 243 18.86 -2.72 -21.40
N SER A 244 19.66 -3.69 -21.83
CA SER A 244 20.72 -3.52 -22.83
C SER A 244 20.12 -3.52 -24.24
N PRO A 245 20.65 -2.72 -25.17
CA PRO A 245 20.27 -2.84 -26.57
C PRO A 245 20.65 -4.21 -27.13
N PHE A 246 19.85 -4.71 -28.08
CA PHE A 246 20.12 -5.98 -28.76
C PHE A 246 21.48 -5.99 -29.47
N SER A 247 22.16 -7.14 -29.42
CA SER A 247 23.55 -7.33 -29.87
C SER A 247 23.80 -7.20 -31.37
N PHE A 248 22.75 -7.09 -32.21
CA PHE A 248 22.91 -6.87 -33.65
C PHE A 248 23.31 -5.42 -34.00
N ASN A 249 23.20 -4.49 -33.05
CA ASN A 249 23.76 -3.15 -33.21
C ASN A 249 25.28 -3.24 -32.98
N PRO A 250 26.12 -2.91 -33.98
CA PRO A 250 27.57 -2.98 -33.84
C PRO A 250 28.13 -2.07 -32.75
N ASN A 251 27.35 -1.11 -32.24
CA ASN A 251 27.71 -0.23 -31.11
C ASN A 251 26.92 -0.54 -29.84
N ALA A 252 26.24 -1.69 -29.74
CA ALA A 252 25.44 -2.08 -28.56
C ALA A 252 26.26 -2.06 -27.25
N TYR A 253 27.56 -2.36 -27.33
CA TYR A 253 28.48 -2.36 -26.19
C TYR A 253 28.75 -0.96 -25.61
N LEU A 254 28.39 0.12 -26.32
CA LEU A 254 28.52 1.52 -25.89
C LEU A 254 27.20 2.15 -25.45
N ASN A 255 26.07 1.43 -25.60
CA ASN A 255 24.74 2.01 -25.47
C ASN A 255 23.90 1.35 -24.36
N GLY A 256 22.93 2.11 -23.84
CA GLY A 256 21.88 1.68 -22.92
C GLY A 256 20.50 2.10 -23.45
N ILE A 257 19.43 1.54 -22.88
CA ILE A 257 18.05 1.86 -23.28
C ILE A 257 17.40 2.81 -22.27
N ALA A 258 16.81 3.88 -22.77
CA ALA A 258 16.06 4.86 -22.01
C ALA A 258 14.62 5.00 -22.52
N VAL A 259 13.72 5.46 -21.65
CA VAL A 259 12.34 5.83 -22.01
C VAL A 259 12.18 7.34 -21.82
N ASP A 260 11.69 8.05 -22.82
CA ASP A 260 11.38 9.48 -22.76
C ASP A 260 9.99 9.69 -22.17
N PHE A 261 9.88 10.33 -20.99
CA PHE A 261 8.59 10.59 -20.36
C PHE A 261 7.82 11.79 -20.96
N SER A 262 8.33 12.41 -22.03
CA SER A 262 7.56 13.40 -22.79
C SER A 262 6.59 12.79 -23.80
N ASP A 263 6.92 11.62 -24.35
CA ASP A 263 6.12 10.97 -25.39
C ASP A 263 6.08 9.43 -25.32
N GLY A 264 6.84 8.81 -24.43
CA GLY A 264 6.91 7.36 -24.23
C GLY A 264 7.83 6.66 -25.22
N SER A 265 8.61 7.40 -26.00
CA SER A 265 9.56 6.82 -26.96
C SER A 265 10.70 6.09 -26.25
N VAL A 266 11.20 5.05 -26.92
CA VAL A 266 12.32 4.24 -26.43
C VAL A 266 13.56 4.59 -27.23
N ASP A 267 14.59 5.05 -26.53
CA ASP A 267 15.83 5.51 -27.13
C ASP A 267 17.02 4.63 -26.76
N THR A 268 17.92 4.47 -27.73
CA THR A 268 19.24 3.87 -27.53
C THR A 268 20.27 4.97 -27.44
N LEU A 269 20.88 5.15 -26.27
CA LEU A 269 21.77 6.28 -25.98
C LEU A 269 23.12 5.78 -25.48
N THR A 270 24.17 6.57 -25.69
CA THR A 270 25.51 6.27 -25.18
C THR A 270 25.47 6.17 -23.66
N ARG A 271 25.99 5.06 -23.11
CA ARG A 271 25.93 4.75 -21.66
C ARG A 271 26.56 5.82 -20.78
N GLY A 272 27.52 6.58 -21.31
CA GLY A 272 28.24 7.65 -20.60
C GLY A 272 27.45 8.95 -20.45
N VAL A 273 26.28 9.08 -21.09
CA VAL A 273 25.39 10.23 -20.87
C VAL A 273 24.76 10.12 -19.48
N GLY A 274 24.77 11.22 -18.73
CA GLY A 274 24.07 11.31 -17.46
C GLY A 274 22.57 11.45 -17.68
N LEU A 275 21.80 10.42 -17.38
CA LEU A 275 20.33 10.49 -17.31
C LEU A 275 19.87 10.18 -15.90
N LYS A 276 18.73 10.76 -15.53
CA LYS A 276 18.08 10.39 -14.28
C LYS A 276 17.54 8.96 -14.37
N PHE A 277 17.19 8.41 -13.22
CA PHE A 277 16.54 7.10 -13.14
C PHE A 277 15.45 7.13 -12.06
N ILE A 278 14.54 6.18 -12.19
CA ILE A 278 13.48 5.88 -11.22
C ILE A 278 13.76 4.46 -10.76
N ALA A 279 13.80 4.23 -9.44
CA ALA A 279 13.94 2.89 -8.91
C ALA A 279 12.56 2.30 -8.62
N VAL A 280 12.45 0.98 -8.72
CA VAL A 280 11.23 0.23 -8.42
C VAL A 280 11.55 -0.92 -7.48
N HIS A 281 10.56 -1.40 -6.73
CA HIS A 281 10.66 -2.69 -6.05
C HIS A 281 9.32 -3.43 -5.99
N ASN A 282 9.42 -4.73 -5.74
CA ASN A 282 8.26 -5.60 -5.60
C ASN A 282 7.72 -5.59 -4.17
N PHE A 283 6.40 -5.81 -4.05
CA PHE A 283 5.71 -6.09 -2.79
C PHE A 283 4.77 -7.28 -2.90
#